data_AF-A0AAW9FQT9-F1
#
_entry.id   AF-A0AAW9FQT9-F1
#
_cell.length_a   1.000
_cell.length_b   1.000
_cell.length_c   1.000
_cell.angle_alpha   90.00
_cell.angle_beta   90.00
_cell.angle_gamma   90.00
#
_symmetry.space_group_name_H-M   'P 1'
#
loop_
_entity.id
_entity.type
_entity.pdbx_description
1 polymer ?
#
loop_
_entity_poly.entity_id
_entity_poly.type
_entity_poly.pdbx_seq_one_letter_code
_entity_poly.pdbx_strand_id
1 'polypeptide(L)'
;MKDIISVDYELFLDNIDLKGFDSKSSLSDADIVIFDPKIHELYYKHSTYSGKKSFDLDTSTKMKESAKHWNRELNSFLEAGKNVFIFLRGKEEFYLDSGQRETSGTGRNQKVTHIIDLYDNYKFFPLRLQVHNAEGKKVISKNNLIKTFLDDFKDVFSYKAYIEEKGDNIQSLLLNKTQDKIVSGVLKYKNGNIIFLPYIAPFYEHFFDDEDEFTDEGNIYQRKIIKNILEIDKTLSGIVEKSPKPNWIEEEQFRLKNVQEIEKKIKINLDEIKRIEEKNHDLEIQRSNEEVLLDLLYETGKPLESAVIKALQILGYKAENFDDGVLELDQVIISPEGDRYIGECEGKDNKSIDITKFRQLQDSLNEDFQREEVEEKAFGILFGNPYRNTEIVNRTEFFTTKCIKGAEREKIGLIKTIELFFVCKYLVENKDERFKKNCRKKIHESLGKVIEFPEIPSK
;
A
#
# COMPACT_ATOMS: atom_id res chain seq x y z
N MET A 1 -14.59 26.62 27.88
CA MET A 1 -13.39 25.89 27.42
C MET A 1 -13.64 24.44 27.79
N LYS A 2 -13.26 23.46 26.96
CA LYS A 2 -13.48 22.05 27.30
C LYS A 2 -12.39 21.60 28.27
N ASP A 3 -12.78 20.83 29.28
CA ASP A 3 -11.83 20.20 30.20
C ASP A 3 -11.22 18.96 29.53
N ILE A 4 -9.90 18.92 29.37
CA ILE A 4 -9.20 17.83 28.66
C ILE A 4 -8.26 17.13 29.63
N ILE A 5 -8.47 15.83 29.80
CA ILE A 5 -7.52 14.95 30.50
C ILE A 5 -6.71 14.19 29.46
N SER A 6 -5.39 14.20 29.64
CA SER A 6 -4.46 13.42 28.83
C SER A 6 -3.83 12.33 29.70
N VAL A 7 -3.93 11.06 29.30
CA VAL A 7 -3.33 9.93 30.01
C VAL A 7 -2.14 9.41 29.23
N ASP A 8 -0.94 9.50 29.82
CA ASP A 8 0.36 9.10 29.23
C ASP A 8 0.72 9.74 27.89
N TYR A 9 -0.05 10.73 27.43
CA TYR A 9 0.26 11.55 26.26
C TYR A 9 0.67 12.96 26.71
N GLU A 10 1.99 13.17 26.79
CA GLU A 10 2.63 14.31 27.46
C GLU A 10 2.44 15.65 26.72
N LEU A 11 1.41 16.40 27.11
CA LEU A 11 1.13 17.75 26.59
C LEU A 11 1.42 18.80 27.67
N PHE A 12 2.30 19.75 27.39
CA PHE A 12 2.79 20.79 28.30
C PHE A 12 1.96 22.08 28.26
N LEU A 13 0.69 21.98 27.86
CA LEU A 13 -0.22 23.13 27.80
C LEU A 13 -0.97 23.31 29.11
N ASP A 14 -1.04 24.53 29.63
CA ASP A 14 -1.68 24.86 30.93
C ASP A 14 -3.13 24.37 31.08
N ASN A 15 -3.84 24.19 29.96
CA ASN A 15 -5.26 23.81 29.94
C ASN A 15 -5.48 22.30 29.77
N ILE A 16 -4.43 21.48 29.90
CA ILE A 16 -4.49 20.02 29.78
C ILE A 16 -4.08 19.40 31.12
N ASP A 17 -4.94 18.55 31.67
CA ASP A 17 -4.63 17.82 32.89
C ASP A 17 -3.95 16.48 32.54
N LEU A 18 -2.62 16.44 32.65
CA LEU A 18 -1.81 15.26 32.37
C LEU A 18 -1.82 14.29 33.56
N LYS A 19 -2.21 13.04 33.29
CA LYS A 19 -2.21 11.93 34.25
C LYS A 19 -1.30 10.81 33.76
N GLY A 20 -0.56 10.21 34.69
CA GLY A 20 0.17 8.97 34.44
C GLY A 20 -0.76 7.75 34.43
N PHE A 21 -0.38 6.68 33.75
CA PHE A 21 -1.14 5.41 33.76
C PHE A 21 -1.27 4.78 35.14
N ASP A 22 -0.37 5.05 36.08
CA ASP A 22 -0.49 4.59 37.47
C ASP A 22 -1.41 5.46 38.35
N SER A 23 -1.97 6.54 37.79
CA SER A 23 -2.88 7.44 38.48
C SER A 23 -4.22 6.80 38.81
N LYS A 24 -4.79 7.20 39.95
CA LYS A 24 -6.16 6.84 40.38
C LYS A 24 -7.18 7.95 40.13
N SER A 25 -6.83 8.89 39.25
CA SER A 25 -7.69 10.04 38.92
C SER A 25 -8.98 9.59 38.23
N SER A 26 -10.06 10.34 38.42
CA SER A 26 -11.31 10.09 37.69
C SER A 26 -11.33 10.82 36.35
N LEU A 27 -12.01 10.22 35.37
CA LEU A 27 -12.28 10.86 34.08
C LEU A 27 -13.61 11.64 34.07
N SER A 28 -14.37 11.62 35.17
CA SER A 28 -15.74 12.16 35.22
C SER A 28 -15.83 13.66 34.88
N ASP A 29 -14.82 14.42 35.30
CA ASP A 29 -14.76 15.88 35.17
C ASP A 29 -14.27 16.34 33.78
N ALA A 30 -13.76 15.44 32.94
CA ALA A 30 -13.30 15.81 31.60
C ALA A 30 -14.44 15.89 30.60
N ASP A 31 -14.32 16.78 29.62
CA ASP A 31 -15.15 16.76 28.40
C ASP A 31 -14.55 15.84 27.32
N ILE A 32 -13.22 15.76 27.27
CA ILE A 32 -12.46 14.96 26.30
C ILE A 32 -11.34 14.23 27.03
N VAL A 33 -11.13 12.96 26.66
CA VAL A 33 -9.99 12.17 27.15
C VAL A 33 -9.09 11.82 25.97
N ILE A 34 -7.79 12.08 26.13
CA ILE A 34 -6.73 11.63 25.24
C ILE A 34 -5.99 10.52 25.96
N PHE A 35 -5.73 9.41 25.28
CA PHE A 35 -5.09 8.25 25.89
C PHE A 35 -4.00 7.70 24.96
N ASP A 36 -2.77 7.64 25.44
CA ASP A 36 -1.68 6.93 24.77
C ASP A 36 -1.46 5.59 25.45
N PRO A 37 -1.61 4.46 24.75
CA PRO A 37 -1.37 3.15 25.31
C PRO A 37 0.12 2.83 25.46
N LYS A 38 0.85 3.69 26.18
CA LYS A 38 2.28 3.57 26.44
C LYS A 38 2.52 2.81 27.74
N ILE A 39 3.62 2.07 27.79
CA ILE A 39 4.10 1.46 29.03
C ILE A 39 5.49 2.03 29.30
N HIS A 40 5.59 2.88 30.32
CA HIS A 40 6.84 3.58 30.63
C HIS A 40 7.88 2.63 31.23
N GLU A 41 8.86 2.23 30.42
CA GLU A 41 9.89 1.25 30.78
C GLU A 41 10.80 1.70 31.94
N LEU A 42 11.07 3.00 32.02
CA LEU A 42 12.06 3.59 32.94
C LEU A 42 11.70 3.41 34.43
N TYR A 43 10.42 3.15 34.73
CA TYR A 43 9.92 3.06 36.11
C TYR A 43 9.68 1.62 36.57
N TYR A 44 9.85 0.64 35.68
CA TYR A 44 9.40 -0.73 35.93
C TYR A 44 10.55 -1.73 35.89
N LYS A 45 10.68 -2.47 37.00
CA LYS A 45 11.66 -3.54 37.11
C LYS A 45 11.22 -4.72 36.25
N HIS A 46 12.08 -5.08 35.31
CA HIS A 46 11.80 -6.17 34.38
C HIS A 46 13.05 -7.01 34.09
N SER A 47 12.79 -8.20 33.59
CA SER A 47 13.75 -9.13 33.02
C SER A 47 13.34 -9.43 31.57
N THR A 48 14.08 -10.29 30.87
CA THR A 48 13.69 -10.77 29.54
C THR A 48 13.33 -12.25 29.60
N TYR A 49 12.19 -12.62 29.01
CA TYR A 49 11.75 -14.00 28.82
C TYR A 49 11.23 -14.16 27.39
N SER A 50 11.76 -15.16 26.66
CA SER A 50 11.41 -15.43 25.26
C SER A 50 11.48 -14.19 24.34
N GLY A 51 12.49 -13.35 24.56
CA GLY A 51 12.71 -12.11 23.78
C GLY A 51 11.73 -10.98 24.11
N LYS A 52 10.86 -11.13 25.11
CA LYS A 52 9.91 -10.11 25.57
C LYS A 52 10.22 -9.69 26.99
N LYS A 53 9.80 -8.48 27.37
CA LYS A 53 9.89 -8.01 28.75
C LYS A 53 9.06 -8.91 29.66
N SER A 54 9.59 -9.21 30.84
CA SER A 54 8.91 -9.98 31.88
C SER A 54 9.01 -9.22 33.20
N PHE A 55 7.88 -8.69 33.64
CA PHE A 55 7.78 -7.85 34.82
C PHE A 55 7.65 -8.69 36.09
N ASP A 56 8.21 -8.19 37.19
CA ASP A 56 8.10 -8.87 38.48
C ASP A 56 6.69 -8.77 39.09
N LEU A 57 6.46 -9.44 40.22
CA LEU A 57 5.15 -9.51 40.86
C LEU A 57 4.61 -8.15 41.30
N ASP A 58 5.47 -7.28 41.85
CA ASP A 58 5.05 -5.94 42.30
C ASP A 58 4.60 -5.08 41.12
N THR A 59 5.44 -5.00 40.08
CA THR A 59 5.13 -4.26 38.85
C THR A 59 3.88 -4.82 38.17
N SER A 60 3.79 -6.15 38.06
CA SER A 60 2.66 -6.82 37.43
C SER A 60 1.35 -6.54 38.16
N THR A 61 1.39 -6.47 39.50
CA THR A 61 0.21 -6.14 40.31
C THR A 61 -0.23 -4.70 40.07
N LYS A 62 0.70 -3.74 40.11
CA LYS A 62 0.40 -2.32 39.85
C LYS A 62 -0.15 -2.08 38.44
N MET A 63 0.42 -2.73 37.43
CA MET A 63 -0.07 -2.65 36.05
C MET A 63 -1.48 -3.23 35.93
N LYS A 64 -1.76 -4.39 36.55
CA LYS A 64 -3.09 -5.02 36.53
C LYS A 64 -4.14 -4.16 37.25
N GLU A 65 -3.78 -3.49 38.35
CA GLU A 65 -4.67 -2.58 39.08
C GLU A 65 -4.96 -1.31 38.27
N SER A 66 -3.93 -0.69 37.70
CA SER A 66 -4.04 0.51 36.85
C SER A 66 -4.88 0.22 35.60
N ALA A 67 -4.65 -0.93 34.95
CA ALA A 67 -5.45 -1.40 33.84
C ALA A 67 -6.93 -1.53 34.21
N LYS A 68 -7.25 -2.12 35.37
CA LYS A 68 -8.63 -2.23 35.86
C LYS A 68 -9.26 -0.87 36.15
N HIS A 69 -8.49 0.06 36.73
CA HIS A 69 -8.94 1.41 37.02
C HIS A 69 -9.32 2.14 35.73
N TRP A 70 -8.41 2.25 34.77
CA TRP A 70 -8.69 2.93 33.50
C TRP A 70 -9.78 2.25 32.69
N ASN A 71 -9.85 0.92 32.72
CA ASN A 71 -10.96 0.19 32.09
C ASN A 71 -12.32 0.66 32.62
N ARG A 72 -12.45 0.82 33.95
CA ARG A 72 -13.67 1.29 34.60
C ARG A 72 -13.95 2.77 34.30
N GLU A 73 -12.94 3.62 34.38
CA GLU A 73 -13.10 5.06 34.10
C GLU A 73 -13.50 5.29 32.64
N LEU A 74 -12.81 4.66 31.68
CA LEU A 74 -13.13 4.75 30.26
C LEU A 74 -14.54 4.20 29.97
N ASN A 75 -14.92 3.09 30.61
CA ASN A 75 -16.27 2.56 30.50
C ASN A 75 -17.34 3.57 30.94
N SER A 76 -17.14 4.19 32.10
CA SER A 76 -18.09 5.16 32.68
C SER A 76 -18.15 6.44 31.83
N PHE A 77 -16.99 6.89 31.32
CA PHE A 77 -16.88 8.05 30.46
C PHE A 77 -17.61 7.88 29.12
N LEU A 78 -17.45 6.70 28.49
CA LEU A 78 -18.14 6.35 27.25
C LEU A 78 -19.64 6.09 27.48
N GLU A 79 -20.05 5.58 28.64
CA GLU A 79 -21.46 5.48 29.03
C GLU A 79 -22.14 6.85 29.13
N ALA A 80 -21.40 7.87 29.57
CA ALA A 80 -21.89 9.25 29.62
C ALA A 80 -22.01 9.92 28.22
N GLY A 81 -21.68 9.20 27.14
CA GLY A 81 -21.80 9.71 25.78
C GLY A 81 -20.63 10.58 25.31
N LYS A 82 -19.53 10.59 26.06
CA LYS A 82 -18.34 11.40 25.76
C LYS A 82 -17.39 10.67 24.80
N ASN A 83 -16.45 11.43 24.23
CA ASN A 83 -15.51 10.95 23.22
C ASN A 83 -14.12 10.72 23.81
N VAL A 84 -13.55 9.53 23.55
CA VAL A 84 -12.17 9.18 23.91
C VAL A 84 -11.32 9.12 22.66
N PHE A 85 -10.16 9.77 22.67
CA PHE A 85 -9.17 9.76 21.61
C PHE A 85 -7.99 8.88 21.99
N ILE A 86 -7.66 7.90 21.14
CA ILE A 86 -6.56 6.97 21.35
C ILE A 86 -5.56 7.10 20.21
N PHE A 87 -4.30 7.36 20.54
CA PHE A 87 -3.22 7.34 19.56
C PHE A 87 -2.74 5.89 19.34
N LEU A 88 -2.84 5.39 18.10
CA LEU A 88 -2.46 4.03 17.72
C LEU A 88 -0.94 3.86 17.64
N ARG A 89 -0.33 3.64 18.81
CA ARG A 89 1.07 3.24 18.96
C ARG A 89 1.29 1.78 18.54
N GLY A 90 2.55 1.38 18.35
CA GLY A 90 2.87 -0.04 18.19
C GLY A 90 2.32 -0.89 19.35
N LYS A 91 1.75 -2.04 19.03
CA LYS A 91 1.44 -3.10 19.99
C LYS A 91 2.74 -3.64 20.59
N GLU A 92 2.80 -3.58 21.91
CA GLU A 92 3.86 -4.14 22.73
C GLU A 92 3.34 -5.35 23.47
N GLU A 93 4.04 -6.48 23.36
CA GLU A 93 3.71 -7.71 24.08
C GLU A 93 4.76 -8.00 25.15
N PHE A 94 4.30 -8.33 26.35
CA PHE A 94 5.15 -8.54 27.53
C PHE A 94 4.50 -9.56 28.48
N TYR A 95 5.28 -10.08 29.41
CA TYR A 95 4.85 -11.04 30.41
C TYR A 95 4.64 -10.37 31.75
N LEU A 96 3.52 -10.71 32.40
CA LEU A 96 3.21 -10.31 33.76
C LEU A 96 3.24 -11.53 34.68
N ASP A 97 3.90 -11.42 35.82
CA ASP A 97 3.86 -12.45 36.87
C ASP A 97 2.40 -12.65 37.34
N SER A 98 1.96 -13.91 37.34
CA SER A 98 0.59 -14.27 37.73
C SER A 98 0.40 -14.38 39.25
N GLY A 99 1.50 -14.38 40.01
CA GLY A 99 1.54 -14.69 41.44
C GLY A 99 1.55 -16.20 41.73
N GLN A 100 1.31 -17.05 40.72
CA GLN A 100 1.34 -18.49 40.88
C GLN A 100 2.77 -19.02 40.83
N ARG A 101 3.03 -20.04 41.65
CA ARG A 101 4.33 -20.69 41.78
C ARG A 101 4.15 -22.20 41.66
N GLU A 102 4.99 -22.83 40.86
CA GLU A 102 5.09 -24.28 40.81
C GLU A 102 6.41 -24.71 41.43
N THR A 103 6.37 -25.73 42.30
CA THR A 103 7.59 -26.26 42.92
C THR A 103 7.88 -27.65 42.39
N SER A 104 9.12 -27.87 41.95
CA SER A 104 9.61 -29.18 41.52
C SER A 104 10.85 -29.59 42.32
N GLY A 105 11.00 -30.89 42.58
CA GLY A 105 12.08 -31.45 43.41
C GLY A 105 11.78 -31.49 44.92
N THR A 106 12.70 -32.05 45.70
CA THR A 106 12.57 -32.20 47.17
C THR A 106 13.83 -31.69 47.91
N GLY A 107 13.64 -31.17 49.13
CA GLY A 107 14.74 -30.73 49.99
C GLY A 107 15.58 -29.60 49.41
N ARG A 108 16.91 -29.71 49.45
CA ARG A 108 17.86 -28.69 48.96
C ARG A 108 17.80 -28.43 47.45
N ASN A 109 17.19 -29.31 46.66
CA ASN A 109 17.09 -29.21 45.20
C ASN A 109 15.71 -28.71 44.73
N GLN A 110 14.91 -28.12 45.61
CA GLN A 110 13.61 -27.56 45.25
C GLN A 110 13.79 -26.35 44.31
N LYS A 111 13.19 -26.40 43.13
CA LYS A 111 13.12 -25.29 42.18
C LYS A 111 11.71 -24.70 42.19
N VAL A 112 11.64 -23.37 42.29
CA VAL A 112 10.38 -22.62 42.19
C VAL A 112 10.30 -22.01 40.79
N THR A 113 9.26 -22.36 40.05
CA THR A 113 8.94 -21.78 38.75
C THR A 113 7.88 -20.70 38.93
N HIS A 114 8.15 -19.51 38.41
CA HIS A 114 7.21 -18.41 38.39
C HIS A 114 6.32 -18.54 37.14
N ILE A 115 5.01 -18.58 37.34
CA ILE A 115 4.07 -18.59 36.22
C ILE A 115 3.82 -17.15 35.77
N ILE A 116 3.87 -16.93 34.46
CA ILE A 116 3.74 -15.62 33.83
C ILE A 116 2.69 -15.67 32.72
N ASP A 117 1.94 -14.58 32.55
CA ASP A 117 0.86 -14.45 31.57
C ASP A 117 1.26 -13.47 30.46
N LEU A 118 0.98 -13.81 29.20
CA LEU A 118 1.19 -12.89 28.08
C LEU A 118 0.14 -11.76 28.09
N TYR A 119 0.62 -10.53 28.06
CA TYR A 119 -0.17 -9.30 28.09
C TYR A 119 0.26 -8.36 26.97
N ASP A 120 -0.56 -7.35 26.68
CA ASP A 120 -0.25 -6.30 25.71
C ASP A 120 -0.83 -4.95 26.14
N ASN A 121 -0.28 -3.88 25.58
CA ASN A 121 -0.64 -2.49 25.88
C ASN A 121 -2.03 -2.05 25.35
N TYR A 122 -2.85 -2.96 24.80
CA TYR A 122 -4.23 -2.65 24.42
C TYR A 122 -5.25 -3.37 25.30
N LYS A 123 -4.82 -4.31 26.16
CA LYS A 123 -5.72 -5.11 27.00
C LYS A 123 -6.40 -4.35 28.15
N PHE A 124 -6.00 -3.11 28.46
CA PHE A 124 -6.68 -2.30 29.48
C PHE A 124 -7.92 -1.55 28.96
N PHE A 125 -8.12 -1.46 27.65
CA PHE A 125 -9.33 -0.84 27.09
C PHE A 125 -10.59 -1.65 27.42
N PRO A 126 -11.77 -1.01 27.47
CA PRO A 126 -13.06 -1.67 27.76
C PRO A 126 -13.56 -2.60 26.63
N LEU A 127 -12.74 -2.85 25.60
CA LEU A 127 -13.04 -3.72 24.49
C LEU A 127 -11.78 -4.47 24.02
N ARG A 128 -11.97 -5.53 23.24
CA ARG A 128 -10.86 -6.29 22.65
C ARG A 128 -10.56 -5.78 21.24
N LEU A 129 -9.39 -5.16 21.08
CA LEU A 129 -8.89 -4.70 19.78
C LEU A 129 -7.87 -5.69 19.22
N GLN A 130 -7.97 -6.02 17.93
CA GLN A 130 -6.91 -6.72 17.21
C GLN A 130 -6.00 -5.69 16.55
N VAL A 131 -4.94 -5.31 17.26
CA VAL A 131 -3.95 -4.34 16.78
C VAL A 131 -2.71 -5.08 16.28
N HIS A 132 -2.20 -4.64 15.14
CA HIS A 132 -1.03 -5.22 14.48
C HIS A 132 -0.01 -4.15 14.16
N ASN A 133 1.27 -4.46 14.37
CA ASN A 133 2.35 -3.53 14.07
C ASN A 133 2.58 -3.45 12.56
N ALA A 134 2.61 -2.23 12.05
CA ALA A 134 3.02 -1.94 10.69
C ALA A 134 3.43 -0.48 10.61
N GLU A 135 4.54 -0.21 9.92
CA GLU A 135 5.02 1.16 9.71
C GLU A 135 4.79 1.61 8.28
N GLY A 136 4.32 2.84 8.10
CA GLY A 136 4.22 3.47 6.79
C GLY A 136 3.76 4.92 6.85
N LYS A 137 3.83 5.58 5.70
CA LYS A 137 3.51 7.02 5.56
C LYS A 137 2.32 7.30 4.63
N LYS A 138 1.99 6.36 3.73
CA LYS A 138 0.95 6.55 2.71
C LYS A 138 -0.39 6.02 3.21
N VAL A 139 -1.36 6.92 3.33
CA VAL A 139 -2.74 6.63 3.73
C VAL A 139 -3.73 7.25 2.76
N ILE A 140 -4.94 6.68 2.73
CA ILE A 140 -6.08 7.17 1.95
C ILE A 140 -7.17 7.58 2.95
N SER A 141 -7.61 8.83 2.84
CA SER A 141 -8.72 9.34 3.63
C SER A 141 -10.06 8.83 3.08
N LYS A 142 -10.86 8.21 3.95
CA LYS A 142 -12.21 7.74 3.65
C LYS A 142 -13.29 8.66 4.21
N ASN A 143 -12.91 9.59 5.09
CA ASN A 143 -13.84 10.50 5.75
C ASN A 143 -13.20 11.89 5.91
N ASN A 144 -14.00 12.94 5.68
CA ASN A 144 -13.56 14.33 5.84
C ASN A 144 -13.17 14.68 7.28
N LEU A 145 -13.68 13.95 8.29
CA LEU A 145 -13.42 14.17 9.71
C LEU A 145 -11.92 14.24 10.06
N ILE A 146 -11.06 13.51 9.32
CA ILE A 146 -9.62 13.39 9.61
C ILE A 146 -8.74 14.18 8.64
N LYS A 147 -9.31 14.89 7.65
CA LYS A 147 -8.54 15.56 6.60
C LYS A 147 -7.65 16.67 7.15
N THR A 148 -8.22 17.57 7.97
CA THR A 148 -7.47 18.65 8.61
C THR A 148 -6.28 18.11 9.41
N PHE A 149 -6.50 17.03 10.17
CA PHE A 149 -5.44 16.36 10.93
C PHE A 149 -4.33 15.83 10.03
N LEU A 150 -4.68 15.15 8.94
CA LEU A 150 -3.68 14.62 8.01
C LEU A 150 -2.88 15.73 7.33
N ASP A 151 -3.54 16.81 6.90
CA ASP A 151 -2.89 17.95 6.26
C ASP A 151 -1.95 18.67 7.24
N ASP A 152 -2.39 18.81 8.50
CA ASP A 152 -1.65 19.47 9.57
C ASP A 152 -0.39 18.71 9.99
N PHE A 153 -0.39 17.37 9.90
CA PHE A 153 0.72 16.54 10.35
C PHE A 153 1.44 15.79 9.23
N LYS A 154 1.14 16.05 7.95
CA LYS A 154 1.66 15.31 6.79
C LYS A 154 3.19 15.13 6.78
N ASP A 155 3.94 16.12 7.27
CA ASP A 155 5.40 16.14 7.21
C ASP A 155 6.03 15.23 8.28
N VAL A 156 5.32 15.02 9.40
CA VAL A 156 5.73 14.16 10.52
C VAL A 156 4.95 12.85 10.60
N PHE A 157 3.97 12.67 9.71
CA PHE A 157 3.04 11.56 9.74
C PHE A 157 3.71 10.22 9.43
N SER A 158 3.53 9.26 10.33
CA SER A 158 3.76 7.85 10.06
C SER A 158 2.89 7.00 10.97
N TYR A 159 2.12 6.08 10.39
CA TYR A 159 1.40 5.11 11.20
C TYR A 159 2.35 4.02 11.70
N LYS A 160 2.11 3.51 12.91
CA LYS A 160 2.91 2.46 13.58
C LYS A 160 2.14 1.16 13.82
N ALA A 161 0.82 1.23 13.71
CA ALA A 161 -0.07 0.09 13.87
C ALA A 161 -1.32 0.25 13.01
N TYR A 162 -2.05 -0.85 12.84
CA TYR A 162 -3.37 -0.89 12.25
C TYR A 162 -4.29 -1.82 13.04
N ILE A 163 -5.59 -1.62 12.89
CA ILE A 163 -6.64 -2.46 13.49
C ILE A 163 -7.12 -3.46 12.44
N GLU A 164 -7.13 -4.75 12.78
CA GLU A 164 -7.77 -5.81 12.00
C GLU A 164 -9.21 -5.97 12.49
N GLU A 165 -10.19 -5.77 11.59
CA GLU A 165 -11.60 -5.87 11.97
C GLU A 165 -12.11 -7.31 11.82
N LYS A 166 -12.53 -7.91 12.94
CA LYS A 166 -13.33 -9.14 12.99
C LYS A 166 -14.56 -8.90 13.88
N GLY A 167 -15.51 -8.10 13.40
CA GLY A 167 -16.84 -8.02 14.01
C GLY A 167 -17.41 -6.62 14.20
N ASP A 168 -16.81 -5.80 15.07
CA ASP A 168 -17.39 -4.51 15.50
C ASP A 168 -17.18 -3.41 14.45
N ASN A 169 -18.27 -2.80 13.97
CA ASN A 169 -18.32 -1.78 12.92
C ASN A 169 -17.44 -0.55 13.22
N ILE A 170 -16.13 -0.62 12.95
CA ILE A 170 -15.24 0.54 13.01
C ILE A 170 -15.44 1.34 11.73
N GLN A 171 -15.98 2.55 11.86
CA GLN A 171 -16.05 3.46 10.72
C GLN A 171 -14.64 3.95 10.38
N SER A 172 -14.07 3.42 9.30
CA SER A 172 -12.72 3.76 8.85
C SER A 172 -12.62 5.26 8.47
N LEU A 173 -11.64 5.96 9.05
CA LEU A 173 -11.27 7.34 8.70
C LEU A 173 -10.08 7.36 7.75
N LEU A 174 -9.04 6.57 8.06
CA LEU A 174 -7.85 6.39 7.22
C LEU A 174 -7.61 4.90 6.99
N LEU A 175 -7.37 4.54 5.74
CA LEU A 175 -6.81 3.25 5.36
C LEU A 175 -5.38 3.42 4.88
N ASN A 176 -4.60 2.35 4.90
CA ASN A 176 -3.33 2.32 4.19
C ASN A 176 -3.51 2.44 2.66
N LYS A 177 -2.41 2.59 1.92
CA LYS A 177 -2.43 2.72 0.45
C LYS A 177 -3.19 1.60 -0.28
N THR A 178 -3.08 0.36 0.20
CA THR A 178 -3.73 -0.82 -0.38
C THR A 178 -5.18 -1.01 0.08
N GLN A 179 -5.68 -0.13 0.97
CA GLN A 179 -7.06 -0.08 1.44
C GLN A 179 -7.54 -1.35 2.19
N ASP A 180 -6.62 -2.15 2.71
CA ASP A 180 -6.87 -3.40 3.43
C ASP A 180 -6.65 -3.28 4.95
N LYS A 181 -6.11 -2.14 5.43
CA LYS A 181 -5.75 -1.95 6.85
C LYS A 181 -6.31 -0.64 7.41
N ILE A 182 -6.99 -0.72 8.55
CA ILE A 182 -7.56 0.44 9.26
C ILE A 182 -6.48 1.10 10.10
N VAL A 183 -6.07 2.31 9.70
CA VAL A 183 -5.03 3.10 10.37
C VAL A 183 -5.63 4.19 11.26
N SER A 184 -6.90 4.52 11.05
CA SER A 184 -7.69 5.41 11.90
C SER A 184 -9.16 5.09 11.72
N GLY A 185 -9.95 5.21 12.78
CA GLY A 185 -11.36 4.85 12.75
C GLY A 185 -12.14 5.41 13.93
N VAL A 186 -13.46 5.42 13.81
CA VAL A 186 -14.39 5.72 14.90
C VAL A 186 -15.15 4.46 15.25
N LEU A 187 -15.08 4.05 16.51
CA LEU A 187 -15.88 2.98 17.07
C LEU A 187 -16.93 3.58 17.99
N LYS A 188 -18.21 3.34 17.68
CA LYS A 188 -19.28 3.65 18.63
C LYS A 188 -19.27 2.61 19.75
N TYR A 189 -19.12 3.04 20.98
CA TYR A 189 -19.09 2.16 22.15
C TYR A 189 -20.05 2.69 23.21
N LYS A 190 -21.12 1.94 23.46
CA LYS A 190 -22.24 2.36 24.30
C LYS A 190 -22.83 3.68 23.77
N ASN A 191 -22.82 4.75 24.58
CA ASN A 191 -23.39 6.05 24.20
C ASN A 191 -22.36 7.00 23.58
N GLY A 192 -21.06 6.72 23.74
CA GLY A 192 -19.96 7.56 23.30
C GLY A 192 -19.23 7.00 22.09
N ASN A 193 -18.09 7.62 21.77
CA ASN A 193 -17.22 7.20 20.67
C ASN A 193 -15.79 7.04 21.15
N ILE A 194 -15.13 6.03 20.59
CA ILE A 194 -13.69 5.85 20.66
C ILE A 194 -13.12 6.20 19.30
N ILE A 195 -12.25 7.21 19.25
CA ILE A 195 -11.61 7.71 18.05
C ILE A 195 -10.17 7.24 18.07
N PHE A 196 -9.82 6.38 17.11
CA PHE A 196 -8.45 5.93 16.91
C PHE A 196 -7.74 6.87 15.95
N LEU A 197 -6.75 7.60 16.44
CA LEU A 197 -5.89 8.47 15.65
C LEU A 197 -4.55 7.77 15.36
N PRO A 198 -3.94 7.99 14.19
CA PRO A 198 -2.58 7.53 13.95
C PRO A 198 -1.63 8.16 14.96
N TYR A 199 -0.65 7.40 15.46
CA TYR A 199 0.31 7.93 16.42
C TYR A 199 1.07 9.14 15.86
N ILE A 200 1.06 10.21 16.64
CA ILE A 200 1.87 11.42 16.44
C ILE A 200 2.62 11.65 17.74
N ALA A 201 3.93 11.91 17.66
CA ALA A 201 4.72 12.18 18.85
C ALA A 201 4.20 13.45 19.54
N PRO A 202 4.03 13.46 20.87
CA PRO A 202 3.52 14.63 21.58
C PRO A 202 4.51 15.80 21.59
N PHE A 203 5.81 15.52 21.45
CA PHE A 203 6.89 16.50 21.33
C PHE A 203 8.12 15.86 20.66
N TYR A 204 9.10 16.70 20.32
CA TYR A 204 10.41 16.32 19.81
C TYR A 204 11.51 17.02 20.61
N GLU A 205 12.74 16.52 20.57
CA GLU A 205 13.87 17.08 21.33
C GLU A 205 14.12 18.58 21.00
N HIS A 206 13.97 19.00 19.75
CA HIS A 206 14.15 20.40 19.34
C HIS A 206 13.06 21.36 19.84
N PHE A 207 12.04 20.86 20.55
CA PHE A 207 11.05 21.70 21.24
C PHE A 207 11.47 22.08 22.66
N PHE A 208 12.68 21.71 23.07
CA PHE A 208 13.30 22.17 24.30
C PHE A 208 14.52 23.02 23.95
N ASP A 209 14.70 24.13 24.65
CA ASP A 209 15.89 24.95 24.53
C ASP A 209 17.04 24.44 25.42
N ASP A 210 18.15 25.17 25.45
CA ASP A 210 19.34 24.78 26.22
C ASP A 210 19.10 24.80 27.75
N GLU A 211 17.99 25.37 28.23
CA GLU A 211 17.57 25.39 29.64
C GLU A 211 16.51 24.32 29.96
N ASP A 212 16.24 23.39 29.04
CA ASP A 212 15.17 22.38 29.11
C ASP A 212 13.76 23.01 29.19
N GLU A 213 13.58 24.27 28.76
CA GLU A 213 12.27 24.91 28.71
C GLU A 213 11.55 24.62 27.38
N PHE A 214 10.23 24.44 27.45
CA PHE A 214 9.42 24.09 26.28
C PHE A 214 9.21 25.31 25.38
N THR A 215 9.63 25.22 24.11
CA THR A 215 9.69 26.36 23.20
C THR A 215 8.31 26.78 22.67
N ASP A 216 8.23 28.00 22.11
CA ASP A 216 7.04 28.48 21.40
C ASP A 216 6.66 27.57 20.22
N GLU A 217 7.64 27.00 19.53
CA GLU A 217 7.41 26.05 18.43
C GLU A 217 6.71 24.78 18.94
N GLY A 218 7.19 24.21 20.04
CA GLY A 218 6.56 23.08 20.72
C GLY A 218 5.13 23.40 21.17
N ASN A 219 4.93 24.59 21.74
CA ASN A 219 3.60 25.08 22.13
C ASN A 219 2.64 25.17 20.94
N ILE A 220 3.09 25.73 19.81
CA ILE A 220 2.30 25.80 18.58
C ILE A 220 1.94 24.40 18.08
N TYR A 221 2.91 23.48 18.09
CA TYR A 221 2.71 22.09 17.69
C TYR A 221 1.66 21.37 18.56
N GLN A 222 1.75 21.46 19.88
CA GLN A 222 0.78 20.83 20.78
C GLN A 222 -0.61 21.47 20.69
N ARG A 223 -0.70 22.81 20.54
CA ARG A 223 -1.97 23.49 20.29
C ARG A 223 -2.61 23.02 18.98
N LYS A 224 -1.81 22.69 17.97
CA LYS A 224 -2.28 22.10 16.71
C LYS A 224 -2.90 20.72 16.91
N ILE A 225 -2.33 19.87 17.77
CA ILE A 225 -2.89 18.56 18.13
C ILE A 225 -4.26 18.76 18.78
N ILE A 226 -4.33 19.60 19.82
CA ILE A 226 -5.58 19.87 20.56
C ILE A 226 -6.65 20.48 19.65
N LYS A 227 -6.29 21.42 18.77
CA LYS A 227 -7.20 22.01 17.79
C LYS A 227 -7.87 20.93 16.93
N ASN A 228 -7.10 19.97 16.41
CA ASN A 228 -7.63 18.90 15.58
C ASN A 228 -8.55 17.96 16.38
N ILE A 229 -8.17 17.62 17.61
CA ILE A 229 -9.02 16.81 18.51
C ILE A 229 -10.35 17.51 18.77
N LEU A 230 -10.33 18.81 19.08
CA LEU A 230 -11.53 19.62 19.31
C LEU A 230 -12.41 19.74 18.06
N GLU A 231 -11.84 19.81 16.86
CA GLU A 231 -12.57 19.86 15.60
C GLU A 231 -13.30 18.53 15.31
N ILE A 232 -12.59 17.41 15.52
CA ILE A 232 -13.16 16.06 15.40
C ILE A 232 -14.28 15.88 16.42
N ASP A 233 -14.01 16.20 17.68
CA ASP A 233 -14.98 16.12 18.77
C ASP A 233 -16.21 16.98 18.48
N LYS A 234 -16.04 18.25 18.08
CA LYS A 234 -17.15 19.13 17.72
C LYS A 234 -18.00 18.55 16.58
N THR A 235 -17.38 17.94 15.58
CA THR A 235 -18.10 17.34 14.45
C THR A 235 -18.89 16.11 14.89
N LEU A 236 -18.32 15.28 15.76
CA LEU A 236 -19.00 14.10 16.31
C LEU A 236 -20.08 14.47 17.33
N SER A 237 -19.85 15.47 18.18
CA SER A 237 -20.82 16.00 19.14
C SER A 237 -21.91 16.87 18.49
N GLY A 238 -21.64 17.48 17.33
CA GLY A 238 -22.64 18.18 16.51
C GLY A 238 -23.71 17.26 15.93
N ILE A 239 -23.46 15.94 15.92
CA ILE A 239 -24.46 14.90 15.61
C ILE A 239 -25.38 14.62 16.84
N VAL A 240 -25.00 15.07 18.05
CA VAL A 240 -25.60 14.71 19.35
C VAL A 240 -26.61 15.74 19.90
N GLU A 241 -26.88 16.87 19.23
CA GLU A 241 -27.97 17.79 19.64
C GLU A 241 -29.37 17.14 19.56
N LYS A 242 -29.50 15.95 18.96
CA LYS A 242 -30.68 15.11 19.06
C LYS A 242 -30.40 13.92 19.96
N SER A 243 -31.26 13.75 20.97
CA SER A 243 -31.34 12.51 21.75
C SER A 243 -31.38 11.29 20.83
N PRO A 244 -30.73 10.17 21.21
CA PRO A 244 -30.78 8.96 20.41
C PRO A 244 -32.25 8.57 20.17
N LYS A 245 -32.57 8.28 18.91
CA LYS A 245 -33.90 7.84 18.50
C LYS A 245 -34.28 6.60 19.31
N PRO A 246 -35.38 6.62 20.08
CA PRO A 246 -35.88 5.42 20.74
C PRO A 246 -36.19 4.33 19.72
N ASN A 247 -35.90 3.07 20.02
CA ASN A 247 -36.04 1.96 19.07
C ASN A 247 -37.47 1.80 18.49
N TRP A 248 -38.51 2.23 19.21
CA TRP A 248 -39.90 2.19 18.74
C TRP A 248 -40.17 3.18 17.59
N ILE A 249 -39.33 4.20 17.39
CA ILE A 249 -39.53 5.19 16.31
C ILE A 249 -39.19 4.62 14.92
N GLU A 250 -38.58 3.43 14.89
CA GLU A 250 -38.29 2.69 13.66
C GLU A 250 -39.49 1.87 13.13
N GLU A 251 -40.57 1.77 13.92
CA GLU A 251 -41.83 1.14 13.50
C GLU A 251 -42.48 1.90 12.33
N GLU A 252 -43.12 1.17 11.41
CA GLU A 252 -43.64 1.71 10.14
C GLU A 252 -44.57 2.93 10.34
N GLN A 253 -45.32 2.96 11.44
CA GLN A 253 -46.24 4.06 11.77
C GLN A 253 -45.54 5.41 12.05
N PHE A 254 -44.26 5.40 12.43
CA PHE A 254 -43.46 6.61 12.71
C PHE A 254 -42.48 6.94 11.58
N ARG A 255 -42.40 6.10 10.54
CA ARG A 255 -41.55 6.35 9.37
C ARG A 255 -42.11 7.49 8.52
N LEU A 256 -41.27 8.47 8.24
CA LEU A 256 -41.62 9.59 7.38
C LEU A 256 -41.41 9.19 5.91
N LYS A 257 -42.49 9.23 5.11
CA LYS A 257 -42.45 8.89 3.67
C LYS A 257 -41.37 9.66 2.90
N ASN A 258 -41.21 10.96 3.17
CA ASN A 258 -40.19 11.78 2.53
C ASN A 258 -38.76 11.33 2.88
N VAL A 259 -38.53 10.84 4.10
CA VAL A 259 -37.22 10.30 4.51
C VAL A 259 -36.95 9.00 3.74
N GLN A 260 -37.94 8.11 3.63
CA GLN A 260 -37.82 6.89 2.82
C GLN A 260 -37.53 7.20 1.34
N GLU A 261 -38.14 8.26 0.78
CA GLU A 261 -37.85 8.71 -0.58
C GLU A 261 -36.43 9.26 -0.74
N ILE A 262 -35.93 10.02 0.24
CA ILE A 262 -34.55 10.52 0.27
C ILE A 262 -33.56 9.35 0.39
N GLU A 263 -33.81 8.39 1.27
CA GLU A 263 -32.98 7.19 1.42
C GLU A 263 -32.92 6.36 0.13
N LYS A 264 -34.05 6.23 -0.58
CA LYS A 264 -34.06 5.60 -1.91
C LYS A 264 -33.19 6.37 -2.91
N LYS A 265 -33.26 7.70 -2.93
CA LYS A 265 -32.40 8.53 -3.81
C LYS A 265 -30.92 8.39 -3.46
N ILE A 266 -30.58 8.39 -2.17
CA ILE A 266 -29.20 8.16 -1.69
C ILE A 266 -28.72 6.79 -2.17
N LYS A 267 -29.54 5.74 -2.00
CA LYS A 267 -29.20 4.39 -2.45
C LYS A 267 -28.97 4.33 -3.97
N ILE A 268 -29.83 4.97 -4.76
CA ILE A 268 -29.67 5.06 -6.23
C ILE A 268 -28.33 5.73 -6.59
N ASN A 269 -27.98 6.84 -5.94
CA ASN A 269 -26.72 7.53 -6.19
C ASN A 269 -25.50 6.68 -5.79
N LEU A 270 -25.58 5.95 -4.67
CA LEU A 270 -24.51 5.03 -4.24
C LEU A 270 -24.32 3.88 -5.24
N ASP A 271 -25.42 3.32 -5.76
CA ASP A 271 -25.36 2.29 -6.81
C ASP A 271 -24.77 2.86 -8.12
N GLU A 272 -25.04 4.12 -8.45
CA GLU A 272 -24.47 4.80 -9.61
C GLU A 272 -22.96 5.07 -9.46
N ILE A 273 -22.52 5.52 -8.28
CA ILE A 273 -21.08 5.67 -7.97
C ILE A 273 -20.36 4.34 -8.17
N LYS A 274 -20.90 3.25 -7.62
CA LYS A 274 -20.31 1.91 -7.78
C LYS A 274 -20.16 1.52 -9.25
N ARG A 275 -21.19 1.76 -10.08
CA ARG A 275 -21.12 1.49 -11.53
C ARG A 275 -20.09 2.35 -12.25
N ILE A 276 -19.92 3.61 -11.83
CA ILE A 276 -18.89 4.49 -12.42
C ILE A 276 -17.50 4.02 -12.02
N GLU A 277 -17.31 3.58 -10.78
CA GLU A 277 -16.03 3.01 -10.32
C GLU A 277 -15.65 1.74 -11.10
N GLU A 278 -16.61 0.83 -11.32
CA GLU A 278 -16.41 -0.37 -12.16
C GLU A 278 -16.01 0.02 -13.59
N LYS A 279 -16.69 0.99 -14.20
CA LYS A 279 -16.33 1.51 -15.54
C LYS A 279 -14.94 2.15 -15.57
N ASN A 280 -14.56 2.90 -14.55
CA ASN A 280 -13.24 3.51 -14.47
C ASN A 280 -12.16 2.43 -14.37
N HIS A 281 -12.40 1.38 -13.59
CA HIS A 281 -11.47 0.25 -13.51
C HIS A 281 -11.28 -0.43 -14.87
N ASP A 282 -12.37 -0.68 -15.62
CA ASP A 282 -12.29 -1.22 -16.97
C ASP A 282 -11.50 -0.30 -17.91
N LEU A 283 -11.72 1.02 -17.84
CA LEU A 283 -10.99 2.01 -18.62
C LEU A 283 -9.50 2.08 -18.25
N GLU A 284 -9.15 1.90 -16.98
CA GLU A 284 -7.75 1.81 -16.53
C GLU A 284 -7.05 0.57 -17.08
N ILE A 285 -7.74 -0.58 -17.08
CA ILE A 285 -7.23 -1.81 -17.72
C ILE A 285 -7.03 -1.58 -19.22
N GLN A 286 -8.01 -0.99 -19.90
CA GLN A 286 -7.90 -0.66 -21.32
C GLN A 286 -6.73 0.29 -21.60
N ARG A 287 -6.59 1.35 -20.80
CA ARG A 287 -5.48 2.30 -20.91
C ARG A 287 -4.13 1.62 -20.71
N SER A 288 -3.99 0.81 -19.66
CA SER A 288 -2.74 0.09 -19.38
C SER A 288 -2.38 -0.85 -20.53
N ASN A 289 -3.37 -1.56 -21.08
CA ASN A 289 -3.17 -2.42 -22.25
C ASN A 289 -2.74 -1.62 -23.48
N GLU A 290 -3.26 -0.40 -23.68
CA GLU A 290 -2.82 0.48 -24.77
C GLU A 290 -1.38 0.97 -24.58
N GLU A 291 -1.03 1.37 -23.36
CA GLU A 291 0.28 1.89 -22.96
C GLU A 291 1.42 0.86 -23.08
N VAL A 292 1.15 -0.45 -23.14
CA VAL A 292 2.17 -1.51 -23.40
C VAL A 292 3.03 -1.21 -24.64
N LEU A 293 2.50 -0.49 -25.63
CA LEU A 293 3.30 -0.14 -26.80
C LEU A 293 4.47 0.81 -26.45
N LEU A 294 4.32 1.65 -25.42
CA LEU A 294 5.37 2.55 -24.93
C LEU A 294 6.57 1.78 -24.37
N ASP A 295 6.38 0.56 -23.90
CA ASP A 295 7.43 -0.27 -23.31
C ASP A 295 8.54 -0.60 -24.34
N LEU A 296 8.23 -0.58 -25.64
CA LEU A 296 9.24 -0.63 -26.71
C LEU A 296 10.30 0.46 -26.61
N LEU A 297 10.02 1.58 -25.92
CA LEU A 297 10.91 2.72 -25.82
C LEU A 297 11.90 2.59 -24.65
N TYR A 298 11.57 1.85 -23.59
CA TYR A 298 12.32 1.91 -22.33
C TYR A 298 12.47 0.58 -21.57
N GLU A 299 11.71 -0.47 -21.91
CA GLU A 299 11.76 -1.72 -21.16
C GLU A 299 12.88 -2.69 -21.58
N THR A 300 13.10 -3.71 -20.76
CA THR A 300 13.98 -4.87 -21.02
C THR A 300 13.35 -6.16 -20.48
N GLY A 301 13.79 -7.33 -20.96
CA GLY A 301 13.27 -8.64 -20.53
C GLY A 301 11.78 -8.84 -20.83
N LYS A 302 11.06 -9.53 -19.94
CA LYS A 302 9.65 -9.92 -20.14
C LYS A 302 8.69 -8.77 -20.50
N PRO A 303 8.78 -7.57 -19.90
CA PRO A 303 7.99 -6.41 -20.36
C PRO A 303 8.29 -6.00 -21.82
N LEU A 304 9.56 -6.01 -22.23
CA LEU A 304 9.94 -5.73 -23.62
C LEU A 304 9.43 -6.80 -24.58
N GLU A 305 9.54 -8.08 -24.20
CA GLU A 305 9.00 -9.21 -24.97
C GLU A 305 7.49 -9.05 -25.22
N SER A 306 6.75 -8.69 -24.17
CA SER A 306 5.30 -8.46 -24.25
C SER A 306 4.95 -7.31 -25.21
N ALA A 307 5.73 -6.22 -25.16
CA ALA A 307 5.58 -5.07 -26.04
C ALA A 307 5.87 -5.41 -27.51
N VAL A 308 6.91 -6.22 -27.75
CA VAL A 308 7.26 -6.72 -29.09
C VAL A 308 6.16 -7.63 -29.64
N ILE A 309 5.59 -8.53 -28.83
CA ILE A 309 4.45 -9.36 -29.24
C ILE A 309 3.27 -8.49 -29.65
N LYS A 310 2.90 -7.50 -28.84
CA LYS A 310 1.81 -6.56 -29.19
C LYS A 310 2.10 -5.83 -30.50
N ALA A 311 3.34 -5.38 -30.71
CA ALA A 311 3.76 -4.70 -31.94
C ALA A 311 3.66 -5.60 -33.18
N LEU A 312 4.08 -6.86 -33.05
CA LEU A 312 3.98 -7.86 -34.11
C LEU A 312 2.52 -8.16 -34.45
N GLN A 313 1.64 -8.25 -33.46
CA GLN A 313 0.19 -8.41 -33.67
C GLN A 313 -0.42 -7.19 -34.38
N ILE A 314 0.01 -5.96 -34.04
CA ILE A 314 -0.38 -4.74 -34.76
C ILE A 314 0.08 -4.81 -36.23
N LEU A 315 1.28 -5.33 -36.49
CA LEU A 315 1.80 -5.60 -37.84
C LEU A 315 1.10 -6.77 -38.55
N GLY A 316 0.23 -7.51 -37.86
CA GLY A 316 -0.60 -8.59 -38.42
C GLY A 316 0.04 -9.97 -38.37
N TYR A 317 1.16 -10.12 -37.66
CA TYR A 317 1.72 -11.42 -37.33
C TYR A 317 0.88 -12.11 -36.26
N LYS A 318 0.91 -13.44 -36.23
CA LYS A 318 0.59 -14.20 -35.01
C LYS A 318 1.89 -14.34 -34.23
N ALA A 319 1.95 -13.78 -33.03
CA ALA A 319 3.14 -13.83 -32.18
C ALA A 319 2.74 -14.20 -30.75
N GLU A 320 3.50 -15.11 -30.15
CA GLU A 320 3.32 -15.60 -28.79
C GLU A 320 4.66 -16.05 -28.20
N ASN A 321 4.78 -16.03 -26.87
CA ASN A 321 5.88 -16.70 -26.19
C ASN A 321 5.71 -18.22 -26.30
N PHE A 322 6.81 -18.97 -26.31
CA PHE A 322 6.77 -20.43 -26.28
C PHE A 322 7.61 -20.95 -25.11
N ASP A 323 7.05 -21.87 -24.33
CA ASP A 323 7.72 -22.55 -23.22
C ASP A 323 7.10 -23.94 -23.07
N ASP A 324 7.89 -24.99 -23.27
CA ASP A 324 7.50 -26.39 -23.06
C ASP A 324 8.22 -27.03 -21.85
N GLY A 325 8.89 -26.21 -21.03
CA GLY A 325 9.72 -26.62 -19.89
C GLY A 325 11.14 -27.06 -20.26
N VAL A 326 11.46 -27.16 -21.55
CA VAL A 326 12.80 -27.53 -22.05
C VAL A 326 13.38 -26.40 -22.91
N LEU A 327 12.57 -25.84 -23.80
CA LEU A 327 12.89 -24.74 -24.70
C LEU A 327 12.00 -23.54 -24.38
N GLU A 328 12.62 -22.43 -24.00
CA GLU A 328 11.95 -21.14 -23.85
C GLU A 328 12.33 -20.23 -25.03
N LEU A 329 11.33 -19.75 -25.75
CA LEU A 329 11.49 -18.78 -26.84
C LEU A 329 10.74 -17.51 -26.49
N ASP A 330 11.47 -16.40 -26.58
CA ASP A 330 10.96 -15.04 -26.44
C ASP A 330 9.75 -14.82 -27.35
N GLN A 331 9.85 -15.11 -28.66
CA GLN A 331 8.71 -15.05 -29.58
C GLN A 331 8.76 -16.12 -30.66
N VAL A 332 7.65 -16.84 -30.86
CA VAL A 332 7.36 -17.58 -32.09
C VAL A 332 6.42 -16.73 -32.94
N ILE A 333 6.83 -16.43 -34.18
CA ILE A 333 6.18 -15.43 -35.03
C ILE A 333 5.79 -16.09 -36.35
N ILE A 334 4.51 -16.00 -36.71
CA ILE A 334 3.98 -16.51 -37.98
C ILE A 334 3.43 -15.34 -38.79
N SER A 335 3.99 -15.17 -39.98
CA SER A 335 3.56 -14.18 -40.95
C SER A 335 2.25 -14.58 -41.62
N PRO A 336 1.35 -13.63 -41.92
CA PRO A 336 0.21 -13.93 -42.79
C PRO A 336 0.64 -14.31 -44.22
N GLU A 337 1.88 -14.00 -44.61
CA GLU A 337 2.49 -14.45 -45.86
C GLU A 337 3.04 -15.90 -45.80
N GLY A 338 3.06 -16.55 -44.63
CA GLY A 338 3.45 -17.95 -44.45
C GLY A 338 4.83 -18.17 -43.82
N ASP A 339 5.68 -17.13 -43.76
CA ASP A 339 7.00 -17.23 -43.14
C ASP A 339 6.93 -17.40 -41.61
N ARG A 340 7.82 -18.21 -41.06
CA ARG A 340 7.99 -18.41 -39.62
C ARG A 340 9.29 -17.80 -39.12
N TYR A 341 9.23 -17.10 -37.99
CA TYR A 341 10.38 -16.47 -37.34
C TYR A 341 10.46 -16.83 -35.86
N ILE A 342 11.67 -16.78 -35.33
CA ILE A 342 11.93 -16.75 -33.89
C ILE A 342 12.50 -15.37 -33.55
N GLY A 343 11.88 -14.72 -32.57
CA GLY A 343 12.30 -13.43 -32.03
C GLY A 343 13.08 -13.60 -30.73
N GLU A 344 14.10 -12.75 -30.54
CA GLU A 344 14.80 -12.56 -29.27
C GLU A 344 14.82 -11.06 -28.94
N CYS A 345 14.60 -10.71 -27.68
CA CYS A 345 14.57 -9.33 -27.20
C CYS A 345 15.78 -8.98 -26.33
N GLU A 346 16.39 -7.81 -26.57
CA GLU A 346 17.43 -7.28 -25.69
C GLU A 346 17.25 -5.79 -25.42
N GLY A 347 17.06 -5.43 -24.14
CA GLY A 347 17.12 -4.04 -23.68
C GLY A 347 18.37 -3.78 -22.86
N LYS A 348 19.09 -2.68 -23.12
CA LYS A 348 20.28 -2.27 -22.37
C LYS A 348 20.21 -0.84 -21.88
N ASP A 349 20.73 -0.61 -20.67
CA ASP A 349 20.70 0.70 -20.03
C ASP A 349 21.56 1.74 -20.75
N ASN A 350 22.83 1.42 -21.02
CA ASN A 350 23.86 2.39 -21.41
C ASN A 350 24.82 1.86 -22.51
N LYS A 351 24.42 0.84 -23.26
CA LYS A 351 25.28 0.19 -24.27
C LYS A 351 24.45 -0.30 -25.45
N SER A 352 25.11 -0.46 -26.59
CA SER A 352 24.58 -1.16 -27.76
C SER A 352 24.31 -2.63 -27.50
N ILE A 353 23.38 -3.20 -28.25
CA ILE A 353 23.06 -4.63 -28.28
C ILE A 353 24.27 -5.39 -28.83
N ASP A 354 24.73 -6.38 -28.06
CA ASP A 354 25.98 -7.08 -28.36
C ASP A 354 25.72 -8.50 -28.90
N ILE A 355 26.78 -9.22 -29.24
CA ILE A 355 26.68 -10.53 -29.89
C ILE A 355 26.15 -11.64 -28.97
N THR A 356 26.01 -11.40 -27.66
CA THR A 356 25.62 -12.46 -26.71
C THR A 356 24.21 -12.94 -26.97
N LYS A 357 23.24 -12.02 -27.13
CA LYS A 357 21.85 -12.37 -27.46
C LYS A 357 21.68 -12.91 -28.87
N PHE A 358 22.53 -12.48 -29.79
CA PHE A 358 22.59 -13.08 -31.12
C PHE A 358 22.92 -14.58 -31.06
N ARG A 359 23.88 -15.00 -30.22
CA ARG A 359 24.21 -16.42 -30.04
C ARG A 359 23.05 -17.21 -29.44
N GLN A 360 22.38 -16.65 -28.43
CA GLN A 360 21.18 -17.27 -27.84
C GLN A 360 20.11 -17.50 -28.90
N LEU A 361 19.80 -16.49 -29.71
CA LEU A 361 18.86 -16.63 -30.82
C LEU A 361 19.29 -17.72 -31.83
N GLN A 362 20.59 -17.84 -32.14
CA GLN A 362 21.06 -18.92 -33.02
C GLN A 362 20.86 -20.31 -32.43
N ASP A 363 21.12 -20.46 -31.14
CA ASP A 363 20.93 -21.72 -30.42
C ASP A 363 19.43 -22.06 -30.39
N SER A 364 18.57 -21.11 -30.01
CA SER A 364 17.11 -21.24 -30.07
C SER A 364 16.58 -21.63 -31.45
N LEU A 365 17.12 -21.05 -32.54
CA LEU A 365 16.75 -21.42 -33.91
C LEU A 365 17.14 -22.86 -34.27
N ASN A 366 18.23 -23.38 -33.70
CA ASN A 366 18.65 -24.77 -33.95
C ASN A 366 17.84 -25.75 -33.10
N GLU A 367 17.60 -25.41 -31.83
CA GLU A 367 16.79 -26.21 -30.91
C GLU A 367 15.34 -26.32 -31.38
N ASP A 368 14.76 -25.20 -31.83
CA ASP A 368 13.42 -25.20 -32.41
C ASP A 368 13.33 -26.05 -33.68
N PHE A 369 14.35 -26.04 -34.54
CA PHE A 369 14.38 -26.87 -35.75
C PHE A 369 14.59 -28.37 -35.47
N GLN A 370 15.07 -28.75 -34.28
CA GLN A 370 15.20 -30.16 -33.89
C GLN A 370 13.88 -30.80 -33.47
N ARG A 371 12.82 -30.01 -33.27
CA ARG A 371 11.50 -30.49 -32.88
C ARG A 371 10.82 -31.23 -34.04
N GLU A 372 10.16 -32.34 -33.74
CA GLU A 372 9.57 -33.23 -34.76
C GLU A 372 8.47 -32.54 -35.59
N GLU A 373 7.77 -31.57 -35.01
CA GLU A 373 6.70 -30.81 -35.64
C GLU A 373 7.18 -29.65 -36.53
N VAL A 374 8.49 -29.36 -36.58
CA VAL A 374 9.07 -28.26 -37.34
C VAL A 374 9.77 -28.78 -38.59
N GLU A 375 9.16 -28.58 -39.76
CA GLU A 375 9.69 -29.09 -41.04
C GLU A 375 10.77 -28.17 -41.66
N GLU A 376 10.66 -26.86 -41.47
CA GLU A 376 11.59 -25.86 -42.01
C GLU A 376 12.14 -24.96 -40.91
N LYS A 377 13.43 -24.62 -41.03
CA LYS A 377 14.10 -23.75 -40.07
C LYS A 377 13.53 -22.33 -40.18
N ALA A 378 13.09 -21.79 -39.05
CA ALA A 378 12.61 -20.41 -38.96
C ALA A 378 13.71 -19.38 -39.25
N PHE A 379 13.31 -18.17 -39.62
CA PHE A 379 14.20 -17.02 -39.69
C PHE A 379 14.38 -16.39 -38.31
N GLY A 380 15.53 -15.79 -38.03
CA GLY A 380 15.76 -15.08 -36.76
C GLY A 380 15.47 -13.58 -36.85
N ILE A 381 14.92 -13.01 -35.79
CA ILE A 381 14.81 -11.56 -35.60
C ILE A 381 15.32 -11.19 -34.20
N LEU A 382 16.25 -10.24 -34.12
CA LEU A 382 16.71 -9.66 -32.86
C LEU A 382 16.12 -8.25 -32.68
N PHE A 383 15.34 -8.07 -31.62
CA PHE A 383 14.75 -6.79 -31.23
C PHE A 383 15.64 -6.08 -30.21
N GLY A 384 16.16 -4.90 -30.59
CA GLY A 384 17.08 -4.15 -29.76
C GLY A 384 16.47 -2.89 -29.16
N ASN A 385 16.57 -2.71 -27.84
CA ASN A 385 16.29 -1.48 -27.11
C ASN A 385 17.53 -0.99 -26.32
N PRO A 386 18.57 -0.47 -27.00
CA PRO A 386 19.77 0.02 -26.37
C PRO A 386 19.57 1.43 -25.81
N TYR A 387 20.40 1.81 -24.85
CA TYR A 387 20.34 3.12 -24.18
C TYR A 387 18.94 3.47 -23.65
N ARG A 388 18.22 2.50 -23.08
CA ARG A 388 16.77 2.56 -22.85
C ARG A 388 16.31 3.68 -21.90
N ASN A 389 17.21 4.20 -21.06
CA ASN A 389 16.96 5.33 -20.17
C ASN A 389 17.43 6.68 -20.74
N THR A 390 17.97 6.69 -21.95
CA THR A 390 18.40 7.89 -22.67
C THR A 390 17.27 8.37 -23.58
N GLU A 391 17.09 9.68 -23.72
CA GLU A 391 16.13 10.25 -24.68
C GLU A 391 16.37 9.74 -26.10
N ILE A 392 15.29 9.46 -26.83
CA ILE A 392 15.33 8.81 -28.15
C ILE A 392 16.29 9.51 -29.13
N VAL A 393 16.27 10.84 -29.15
CA VAL A 393 17.09 11.67 -30.06
C VAL A 393 18.60 11.52 -29.82
N ASN A 394 19.00 11.08 -28.63
CA ASN A 394 20.39 10.91 -28.24
C ASN A 394 20.90 9.47 -28.39
N ARG A 395 20.07 8.55 -28.90
CA ARG A 395 20.44 7.14 -29.13
C ARG A 395 20.99 6.96 -30.53
N THR A 396 22.23 6.47 -30.65
CA THR A 396 22.93 6.36 -31.94
C THR A 396 23.29 4.93 -32.30
N GLU A 397 24.16 4.29 -31.53
CA GLU A 397 24.72 2.97 -31.84
C GLU A 397 23.81 1.85 -31.33
N PHE A 398 22.85 1.40 -32.15
CA PHE A 398 21.88 0.41 -31.67
C PHE A 398 22.48 -0.99 -31.51
N PHE A 399 23.20 -1.46 -32.53
CA PHE A 399 23.81 -2.78 -32.57
C PHE A 399 25.31 -2.65 -32.77
N THR A 400 26.09 -3.49 -32.10
CA THR A 400 27.55 -3.53 -32.30
C THR A 400 27.91 -4.02 -33.71
N THR A 401 29.08 -3.62 -34.24
CA THR A 401 29.58 -4.10 -35.54
C THR A 401 29.65 -5.62 -35.64
N LYS A 402 29.96 -6.30 -34.52
CA LYS A 402 29.99 -7.76 -34.44
C LYS A 402 28.60 -8.37 -34.61
N CYS A 403 27.58 -7.77 -34.00
CA CYS A 403 26.18 -8.18 -34.15
C CYS A 403 25.71 -8.01 -35.61
N ILE A 404 25.99 -6.86 -36.23
CA ILE A 404 25.62 -6.58 -37.63
C ILE A 404 26.27 -7.58 -38.60
N LYS A 405 27.58 -7.84 -38.47
CA LYS A 405 28.28 -8.84 -39.30
C LYS A 405 27.77 -10.27 -39.07
N GLY A 406 27.39 -10.59 -37.84
CA GLY A 406 26.75 -11.88 -37.52
C GLY A 406 25.42 -12.02 -38.23
N ALA A 407 24.57 -11.01 -38.12
CA ALA A 407 23.26 -10.98 -38.78
C ALA A 407 23.37 -11.21 -40.28
N GLU A 408 24.30 -10.52 -40.96
CA GLU A 408 24.52 -10.65 -42.41
C GLU A 408 24.83 -12.10 -42.84
N ARG A 409 25.67 -12.79 -42.07
CA ARG A 409 26.08 -14.17 -42.35
C ARG A 409 24.92 -15.16 -42.15
N GLU A 410 24.13 -14.96 -41.12
CA GLU A 410 23.10 -15.91 -40.67
C GLU A 410 21.68 -15.55 -41.17
N LYS A 411 21.56 -14.46 -41.95
CA LYS A 411 20.27 -13.93 -42.43
C LYS A 411 19.27 -13.61 -41.30
N ILE A 412 19.78 -13.08 -40.19
CA ILE A 412 18.95 -12.63 -39.05
C ILE A 412 18.59 -11.15 -39.24
N GLY A 413 17.32 -10.78 -39.04
CA GLY A 413 16.87 -9.39 -39.06
C GLY A 413 17.19 -8.68 -37.75
N LEU A 414 17.64 -7.43 -37.80
CA LEU A 414 17.87 -6.61 -36.60
C LEU A 414 16.87 -5.45 -36.58
N ILE A 415 15.96 -5.43 -35.59
CA ILE A 415 14.91 -4.41 -35.48
C ILE A 415 15.19 -3.47 -34.31
N LYS A 416 15.20 -2.16 -34.58
CA LYS A 416 15.19 -1.15 -33.53
C LYS A 416 13.77 -1.01 -32.99
N THR A 417 13.60 -1.26 -31.71
CA THR A 417 12.31 -1.19 -31.01
C THR A 417 11.67 0.20 -31.08
N ILE A 418 12.48 1.26 -31.14
CA ILE A 418 12.02 2.64 -31.36
C ILE A 418 11.35 2.83 -32.72
N GLU A 419 11.95 2.30 -33.79
CA GLU A 419 11.35 2.41 -35.13
C GLU A 419 10.05 1.60 -35.20
N LEU A 420 10.06 0.41 -34.59
CA LEU A 420 8.88 -0.42 -34.43
C LEU A 420 7.76 0.32 -33.68
N PHE A 421 8.07 1.06 -32.62
CA PHE A 421 7.10 1.89 -31.90
C PHE A 421 6.42 2.90 -32.81
N PHE A 422 7.19 3.70 -33.58
CA PHE A 422 6.59 4.73 -34.44
C PHE A 422 5.74 4.14 -35.57
N VAL A 423 6.16 3.01 -36.14
CA VAL A 423 5.37 2.25 -37.12
C VAL A 423 4.05 1.78 -36.52
N CYS A 424 4.10 1.15 -35.34
CA CYS A 424 2.90 0.66 -34.67
C CYS A 424 1.99 1.79 -34.21
N LYS A 425 2.54 2.91 -33.71
CA LYS A 425 1.78 4.12 -33.36
C LYS A 425 0.97 4.62 -34.55
N TYR A 426 1.61 4.76 -35.72
CA TYR A 426 0.92 5.17 -36.94
C TYR A 426 -0.19 4.19 -37.34
N LEU A 427 0.08 2.87 -37.28
CA LEU A 427 -0.88 1.84 -37.65
C LEU A 427 -2.11 1.78 -36.73
N VAL A 428 -1.91 1.96 -35.42
CA VAL A 428 -3.01 2.05 -34.45
C VAL A 428 -3.88 3.28 -34.72
N GLU A 429 -3.27 4.41 -35.05
CA GLU A 429 -3.97 5.68 -35.29
C GLU A 429 -4.68 5.75 -36.66
N ASN A 430 -4.17 5.07 -37.70
CA ASN A 430 -4.61 5.29 -39.09
C ASN A 430 -5.12 4.01 -39.81
N LYS A 431 -4.93 2.81 -39.26
CA LYS A 431 -5.40 1.53 -39.82
C LYS A 431 -5.01 1.29 -41.29
N ASP A 432 -3.76 1.60 -41.64
CA ASP A 432 -3.24 1.51 -43.02
C ASP A 432 -2.73 0.11 -43.35
N GLU A 433 -3.59 -0.73 -43.91
CA GLU A 433 -3.26 -2.12 -44.28
C GLU A 433 -2.18 -2.21 -45.39
N ARG A 434 -2.05 -1.19 -46.25
CA ARG A 434 -1.02 -1.17 -47.28
C ARG A 434 0.35 -0.91 -46.67
N PHE A 435 0.45 0.09 -45.80
CA PHE A 435 1.68 0.38 -45.06
C PHE A 435 2.08 -0.80 -44.17
N LYS A 436 1.11 -1.42 -43.49
CA LYS A 436 1.31 -2.63 -42.68
C LYS A 436 1.94 -3.78 -43.48
N LYS A 437 1.40 -4.08 -44.66
CA LYS A 437 1.97 -5.10 -45.57
C LYS A 437 3.36 -4.73 -46.05
N ASN A 438 3.60 -3.45 -46.38
CA ASN A 438 4.93 -2.97 -46.78
C ASN A 438 5.97 -3.12 -45.65
N CYS A 439 5.58 -2.88 -44.39
CA CYS A 439 6.45 -3.09 -43.24
C CYS A 439 6.87 -4.56 -43.12
N ARG A 440 5.91 -5.50 -43.21
CA ARG A 440 6.23 -6.95 -43.18
C ARG A 440 7.14 -7.37 -44.33
N LYS A 441 6.86 -6.87 -45.53
CA LYS A 441 7.70 -7.10 -46.71
C LYS A 441 9.13 -6.60 -46.47
N LYS A 442 9.31 -5.41 -45.87
CA LYS A 442 10.64 -4.87 -45.54
C LYS A 442 11.38 -5.69 -44.50
N ILE A 443 10.69 -6.21 -43.49
CA ILE A 443 11.29 -7.13 -42.50
C ILE A 443 11.88 -8.35 -43.22
N HIS A 444 11.12 -9.00 -44.09
CA HIS A 444 11.56 -10.21 -44.78
C HIS A 444 12.66 -9.93 -45.82
N GLU A 445 12.50 -8.91 -46.67
CA GLU A 445 13.48 -8.58 -47.72
C GLU A 445 14.82 -8.10 -47.16
N SER A 446 14.85 -7.61 -45.93
CA SER A 446 16.04 -7.01 -45.29
C SER A 446 16.69 -7.93 -44.26
N LEU A 447 16.35 -9.23 -44.25
CA LEU A 447 17.02 -10.22 -43.42
C LEU A 447 18.54 -10.20 -43.63
N GLY A 448 19.26 -10.25 -42.51
CA GLY A 448 20.72 -10.10 -42.45
C GLY A 448 21.21 -8.66 -42.28
N LYS A 449 20.32 -7.69 -42.07
CA LYS A 449 20.67 -6.28 -41.86
C LYS A 449 19.82 -5.67 -40.75
N VAL A 450 20.16 -4.44 -40.38
CA VAL A 450 19.25 -3.56 -39.63
C VAL A 450 18.07 -3.24 -40.54
N ILE A 451 16.87 -3.57 -40.09
CA ILE A 451 15.64 -3.37 -40.86
C ILE A 451 15.34 -1.88 -40.91
N GLU A 452 15.22 -1.35 -42.12
CA GLU A 452 14.73 0.01 -42.36
C GLU A 452 13.26 -0.08 -42.79
N PHE A 453 12.37 0.37 -41.91
CA PHE A 453 10.94 0.42 -42.21
C PHE A 453 10.65 1.46 -43.31
N PRO A 454 9.56 1.28 -44.07
CA PRO A 454 9.12 2.30 -45.03
C PRO A 454 8.85 3.63 -44.30
N GLU A 455 9.08 4.75 -44.99
CA GLU A 455 8.74 6.07 -44.46
C GLU A 455 7.27 6.11 -44.05
N ILE A 456 7.02 6.59 -42.83
CA ILE A 456 5.67 6.73 -42.30
C ILE A 456 4.93 7.76 -43.17
N PRO A 457 3.77 7.41 -43.76
CA PRO A 457 3.03 8.34 -44.60
C PRO A 457 2.69 9.62 -43.83
N SER A 458 2.98 10.77 -44.45
CA SER A 458 2.42 12.04 -44.00
C SER A 458 0.92 12.06 -44.34
N LYS A 459 0.11 12.53 -43.40
CA LYS A 459 -1.34 12.68 -43.57
C LYS A 459 -1.71 13.52 -44.79
#